data_AF-A0A139AIN7-F1
#
_entry.id   AF-A0A139AIN7-F1
#
_cell.length_a   1.000
_cell.length_b   1.000
_cell.length_c   1.000
_cell.angle_alpha   90.00
_cell.angle_beta   90.00
_cell.angle_gamma   90.00
#
_symmetry.space_group_name_H-M   'P 1'
#
loop_
_entity.id
_entity.type
_entity.pdbx_description
1 polymer ?
#
loop_
_entity_poly.entity_id
_entity_poly.type
_entity_poly.pdbx_seq_one_letter_code
_entity_poly.pdbx_strand_id
1 'polypeptide(L)'
;MDMEDGDGQLPPLDPFATMSPTGGDLTAVDDGWGDVLVDVKPPNGWMIAHVFISLIAFTVIIPLGVALARRSHRGHIILQSVGVFLVFFTTVTARKGDKTWRTWAQALGWEFTDLSQDVHNQFGWLVFALVMVQGPILGVVRSQVLESDRIALRNIFADPNRYGAIKGVVTRLHNTIGYFVLPIGYAAIAAGFVSMTGTCGLDGLGGCASHLIFGSILLWYSAFAILAQLQSPSSTLRRRRSVEFYDSLAITMFAIIAIIGFVVWGAPSPATALLLVSGGMLGCMLEMSEILRWRNPVPGMIMVAVGLSVLSKAGYDPFAVKNDDYLAVAETYFGWAMTLAGVFRILATAIRPLPPPPTATTTAYAPLATTETRFSSSDSTLPVGNLTSNPLQAPAPPKRSERSDAIPVFLHNFFLFTSGVLYIGSSASGVPPKWAAAANLDAVQLSNGLISISFFGVAWLVLIGSLAAAAVGSTGSKSTEEGTVEVLHDQEFDHEDEEEPEPSRHSGAGKVADGGEMGDVEMEAFLGQE
;
A
#
# COMPACT_ATOMS: atom_id res chain seq x y z
N MET A 1 38.45 -16.22 -60.10
CA MET A 1 37.31 -15.89 -59.23
C MET A 1 37.91 -15.10 -58.10
N ASP A 2 37.86 -13.80 -58.30
CA ASP A 2 38.61 -12.79 -57.58
C ASP A 2 38.02 -12.59 -56.18
N MET A 3 38.90 -12.52 -55.18
CA MET A 3 38.57 -12.04 -53.85
C MET A 3 38.66 -10.51 -53.88
N GLU A 4 37.52 -9.84 -53.75
CA GLU A 4 37.48 -8.42 -53.42
C GLU A 4 37.52 -8.27 -51.90
N ASP A 5 38.60 -7.64 -51.42
CA ASP A 5 38.73 -7.09 -50.08
C ASP A 5 37.77 -5.90 -49.93
N GLY A 6 36.65 -6.14 -49.24
CA GLY A 6 35.71 -5.11 -48.85
C GLY A 6 36.07 -4.52 -47.50
N ASP A 7 36.66 -3.32 -47.51
CA ASP A 7 36.92 -2.50 -46.33
C ASP A 7 35.59 -2.09 -45.66
N GLY A 8 35.12 -2.95 -44.75
CA GLY A 8 33.92 -2.72 -43.93
C GLY A 8 34.15 -1.65 -42.87
N GLN A 9 34.09 -0.39 -43.27
CA GLN A 9 34.04 0.74 -42.35
C GLN A 9 32.68 0.71 -41.62
N LEU A 10 32.68 0.25 -40.36
CA LEU A 10 31.51 0.29 -39.49
C LEU A 10 31.02 1.75 -39.37
N PRO A 11 29.73 2.04 -39.64
CA PRO A 11 29.22 3.39 -39.49
C PRO A 11 29.33 3.83 -38.02
N PRO A 12 29.57 5.13 -37.76
CA PRO A 12 29.64 5.65 -36.40
C PRO A 12 28.31 5.38 -35.70
N LEU A 13 28.38 4.70 -34.55
CA LEU A 13 27.26 4.52 -33.63
C LEU A 13 26.85 5.91 -33.16
N ASP A 14 25.71 6.40 -33.65
CA ASP A 14 25.08 7.61 -33.16
C ASP A 14 24.34 7.29 -31.85
N PRO A 15 24.81 7.76 -30.67
CA PRO A 15 24.16 7.47 -29.40
C PRO A 15 22.81 8.16 -29.22
N PHE A 16 22.36 8.95 -30.22
CA PHE A 16 21.08 9.64 -30.23
C PHE A 16 20.15 9.25 -31.38
N ALA A 17 20.43 8.16 -32.10
CA ALA A 17 19.47 7.57 -33.03
C ALA A 17 18.28 6.99 -32.26
N THR A 18 17.32 7.86 -31.92
CA THR A 18 15.95 7.47 -31.61
C THR A 18 15.50 6.51 -32.69
N MET A 19 15.11 5.29 -32.32
CA MET A 19 14.35 4.39 -33.18
C MET A 19 13.08 5.14 -33.63
N SER A 20 13.19 5.87 -34.73
CA SER A 20 12.03 6.29 -35.49
C SER A 20 11.45 4.98 -36.00
N PRO A 21 10.17 4.67 -35.72
CA PRO A 21 9.54 3.55 -36.39
C PRO A 21 9.58 3.91 -37.86
N THR A 22 10.46 3.26 -38.62
CA THR A 22 10.44 3.34 -40.07
C THR A 22 9.04 2.92 -40.46
N GLY A 23 8.27 3.87 -40.99
CA GLY A 23 6.98 3.65 -41.62
C GLY A 23 7.18 2.78 -42.86
N GLY A 24 7.46 1.50 -42.61
CA GLY A 24 7.27 0.44 -43.59
C GLY A 24 5.80 0.43 -43.92
N ASP A 25 5.53 0.59 -45.19
CA ASP A 25 4.21 0.53 -45.81
C ASP A 25 3.50 -0.74 -45.32
N LEU A 26 2.56 -0.60 -44.37
CA LEU A 26 1.72 -1.68 -43.83
C LEU A 26 0.59 -2.04 -44.80
N THR A 27 0.78 -1.84 -46.09
CA THR A 27 -0.14 -2.33 -47.10
C THR A 27 0.14 -3.81 -47.33
N ALA A 28 -0.66 -4.64 -46.64
CA ALA A 28 -0.89 -6.04 -46.96
C ALA A 28 0.37 -6.92 -46.97
N VAL A 29 0.94 -7.15 -45.78
CA VAL A 29 1.39 -8.52 -45.51
C VAL A 29 0.10 -9.32 -45.39
N ASP A 30 -0.16 -10.18 -46.37
CA ASP A 30 -1.14 -11.27 -46.28
C ASP A 30 -0.59 -12.24 -45.23
N ASP A 31 -0.73 -11.85 -43.96
CA ASP A 31 -0.32 -12.61 -42.82
C ASP A 31 -1.36 -13.72 -42.70
N GLY A 32 -0.97 -14.95 -43.09
CA GLY A 32 -1.82 -16.14 -43.20
C GLY A 32 -2.59 -16.58 -41.92
N TRP A 33 -2.77 -15.68 -40.97
CA TRP A 33 -3.70 -15.70 -39.85
C TRP A 33 -5.17 -15.48 -40.25
N GLY A 34 -5.45 -15.13 -41.50
CA GLY A 34 -6.80 -14.85 -42.02
C GLY A 34 -7.87 -15.92 -41.76
N ASP A 35 -7.49 -17.18 -41.55
CA ASP A 35 -8.44 -18.29 -41.35
C ASP A 35 -8.15 -19.20 -40.14
N VAL A 36 -7.12 -18.94 -39.33
CA VAL A 36 -6.92 -19.67 -38.05
C VAL A 36 -7.74 -19.00 -36.94
N LEU A 37 -9.00 -18.78 -37.28
CA LEU A 37 -10.04 -18.32 -36.41
C LEU A 37 -10.49 -19.53 -35.56
N VAL A 38 -9.63 -20.00 -34.66
CA VAL A 38 -9.92 -21.13 -33.76
C VAL A 38 -11.25 -20.88 -33.03
N ASP A 39 -12.16 -21.85 -33.10
CA ASP A 39 -13.43 -21.83 -32.34
C ASP A 39 -13.11 -22.15 -30.87
N VAL A 40 -12.64 -21.12 -30.18
CA VAL A 40 -12.14 -21.22 -28.82
C VAL A 40 -13.33 -21.25 -27.87
N LYS A 41 -13.63 -22.44 -27.34
CA LYS A 41 -14.70 -22.64 -26.37
C LYS A 41 -14.50 -21.69 -25.16
N PRO A 42 -15.52 -20.99 -24.66
CA PRO A 42 -15.35 -20.09 -23.52
C PRO A 42 -14.81 -20.81 -22.27
N PRO A 43 -14.13 -20.09 -21.35
CA PRO A 43 -13.65 -20.67 -20.10
C PRO A 43 -14.81 -21.34 -19.34
N ASN A 44 -14.53 -22.50 -18.75
CA ASN A 44 -15.56 -23.22 -18.00
C ASN A 44 -15.99 -22.43 -16.74
N GLY A 45 -17.14 -22.78 -16.18
CA GLY A 45 -17.66 -22.12 -14.98
C GLY A 45 -16.72 -22.16 -13.77
N TRP A 46 -15.83 -23.17 -13.67
CA TRP A 46 -14.85 -23.27 -12.58
C TRP A 46 -13.75 -22.21 -12.70
N MET A 47 -13.24 -21.96 -13.90
CA MET A 47 -12.24 -20.92 -14.14
C MET A 47 -12.84 -19.53 -13.95
N ILE A 48 -14.05 -19.31 -14.46
CA ILE A 48 -14.79 -18.07 -14.22
C ILE A 48 -14.96 -17.84 -12.70
N ALA A 49 -15.39 -18.86 -11.96
CA ALA A 49 -15.50 -18.77 -10.50
C ALA A 49 -14.15 -18.50 -9.82
N HIS A 50 -13.06 -19.12 -10.27
CA HIS A 50 -11.71 -18.83 -9.77
C HIS A 50 -11.35 -17.33 -9.91
N VAL A 51 -11.55 -16.75 -11.09
CA VAL A 51 -11.25 -15.34 -11.35
C VAL A 51 -12.10 -14.43 -10.45
N PHE A 52 -13.42 -14.63 -10.43
CA PHE A 52 -14.33 -13.78 -9.65
C PHE A 52 -14.09 -13.87 -8.14
N ILE A 53 -13.90 -15.08 -7.60
CA ILE A 53 -13.65 -15.27 -6.16
C ILE A 53 -12.29 -14.66 -5.80
N SER A 54 -11.25 -14.85 -6.63
CA SER A 54 -9.92 -14.24 -6.42
C SER A 54 -9.99 -12.72 -6.39
N LEU A 55 -10.69 -12.12 -7.36
CA LEU A 55 -10.92 -10.68 -7.38
C LEU A 55 -11.59 -10.23 -6.08
N ILE A 56 -12.75 -10.78 -5.71
CA ILE A 56 -13.47 -10.37 -4.51
C ILE A 56 -12.59 -10.51 -3.24
N ALA A 57 -11.86 -11.61 -3.11
CA ALA A 57 -11.01 -11.88 -1.95
C ALA A 57 -9.91 -10.83 -1.78
N PHE A 58 -9.09 -10.61 -2.81
CA PHE A 58 -7.88 -9.78 -2.71
C PHE A 58 -8.11 -8.30 -2.97
N THR A 59 -9.18 -7.95 -3.69
CA THR A 59 -9.45 -6.55 -4.02
C THR A 59 -10.44 -5.93 -3.05
N VAL A 60 -11.35 -6.72 -2.45
CA VAL A 60 -12.40 -6.22 -1.55
C VAL A 60 -12.20 -6.68 -0.11
N ILE A 61 -12.32 -7.99 0.14
CA ILE A 61 -12.48 -8.53 1.50
C ILE A 61 -11.21 -8.38 2.33
N ILE A 62 -10.06 -8.84 1.82
CA ILE A 62 -8.79 -8.80 2.54
C ILE A 62 -8.31 -7.35 2.78
N PRO A 63 -8.32 -6.44 1.78
CA PRO A 63 -7.98 -5.03 2.01
C PRO A 63 -8.86 -4.35 3.04
N LEU A 64 -10.19 -4.57 2.98
CA LEU A 64 -11.12 -4.01 3.96
C LEU A 64 -10.83 -4.56 5.36
N GLY A 65 -10.52 -5.85 5.46
CA GLY A 65 -9.99 -6.46 6.67
C GLY A 65 -8.77 -5.68 7.17
N VAL A 66 -7.72 -5.51 6.38
CA VAL A 66 -6.50 -4.77 6.78
C VAL A 66 -6.81 -3.33 7.23
N ALA A 67 -7.72 -2.65 6.54
CA ALA A 67 -8.16 -1.31 6.93
C ALA A 67 -8.85 -1.29 8.31
N LEU A 68 -9.71 -2.27 8.61
CA LEU A 68 -10.31 -2.43 9.94
C LEU A 68 -9.27 -2.77 11.02
N ALA A 69 -8.25 -3.56 10.68
CA ALA A 69 -7.15 -3.91 11.60
C ALA A 69 -6.43 -2.65 12.10
N ARG A 70 -6.20 -1.69 11.20
CA ARG A 70 -5.55 -0.41 11.49
C ARG A 70 -6.38 0.50 12.40
N ARG A 71 -7.69 0.30 12.47
CA ARG A 71 -8.60 0.97 13.41
C ARG A 71 -8.86 0.16 14.67
N SER A 72 -8.12 -0.94 14.87
CA SER A 72 -8.32 -1.89 15.97
C SER A 72 -9.76 -2.43 16.05
N HIS A 73 -10.47 -2.49 14.92
CA HIS A 73 -11.86 -2.94 14.88
C HIS A 73 -11.95 -4.47 14.80
N ARG A 74 -12.76 -5.09 15.68
CA ARG A 74 -12.90 -6.56 15.79
C ARG A 74 -13.39 -7.22 14.49
N GLY A 75 -14.15 -6.49 13.68
CA GLY A 75 -14.60 -6.95 12.35
C GLY A 75 -13.46 -7.30 11.38
N HIS A 76 -12.22 -6.87 11.65
CA HIS A 76 -11.04 -7.35 10.93
C HIS A 76 -10.96 -8.87 10.91
N ILE A 77 -11.18 -9.53 12.06
CA ILE A 77 -11.06 -10.98 12.19
C ILE A 77 -12.08 -11.67 11.29
N ILE A 78 -13.35 -11.22 11.33
CA ILE A 78 -14.43 -11.78 10.52
C ILE A 78 -14.10 -11.65 9.02
N LEU A 79 -13.73 -10.45 8.56
CA LEU A 79 -13.39 -10.24 7.16
C LEU A 79 -12.17 -11.05 6.72
N GLN A 80 -11.13 -11.16 7.56
CA GLN A 80 -9.96 -11.98 7.22
C GLN A 80 -10.30 -13.47 7.18
N SER A 81 -11.14 -13.98 8.08
CA SER A 81 -11.61 -15.36 8.03
C SER A 81 -12.39 -15.66 6.76
N VAL A 82 -13.29 -14.74 6.34
CA VAL A 82 -13.98 -14.84 5.05
C VAL A 82 -12.98 -14.79 3.89
N GLY A 83 -12.00 -13.89 3.94
CA GLY A 83 -10.94 -13.79 2.94
C GLY A 83 -10.13 -15.09 2.80
N VAL A 84 -9.67 -15.67 3.90
CA VAL A 84 -8.96 -16.96 3.93
C VAL A 84 -9.82 -18.08 3.34
N PHE A 85 -11.10 -18.12 3.70
CA PHE A 85 -12.03 -19.10 3.16
C PHE A 85 -12.19 -18.95 1.64
N LEU A 86 -12.40 -17.73 1.14
CA LEU A 86 -12.48 -17.47 -0.29
C LEU A 86 -11.19 -17.88 -1.00
N VAL A 87 -10.02 -17.54 -0.46
CA VAL A 87 -8.72 -17.96 -1.03
C VAL A 87 -8.60 -19.48 -1.11
N PHE A 88 -9.03 -20.21 -0.08
CA PHE A 88 -9.09 -21.67 -0.15
C PHE A 88 -9.98 -22.17 -1.29
N PHE A 89 -11.16 -21.56 -1.46
CA PHE A 89 -12.04 -21.87 -2.58
C PHE A 89 -11.41 -21.55 -3.93
N THR A 90 -10.67 -20.45 -4.07
CA THR A 90 -9.96 -20.12 -5.32
C THR A 90 -9.00 -21.22 -5.73
N THR A 91 -8.28 -21.84 -4.78
CA THR A 91 -7.37 -22.96 -5.07
C THR A 91 -8.12 -24.20 -5.54
N VAL A 92 -9.30 -24.47 -4.96
CA VAL A 92 -10.16 -25.60 -5.38
C VAL A 92 -10.73 -25.36 -6.78
N THR A 93 -11.25 -24.16 -7.06
CA THR A 93 -11.81 -23.83 -8.37
C THR A 93 -10.74 -23.79 -9.46
N ALA A 94 -9.53 -23.29 -9.16
CA ALA A 94 -8.38 -23.33 -10.06
C ALA A 94 -8.03 -24.76 -10.47
N ARG A 95 -7.86 -25.67 -9.49
CA ARG A 95 -7.51 -27.07 -9.76
C ARG A 95 -8.58 -27.81 -10.58
N LYS A 96 -9.86 -27.50 -10.36
CA LYS A 96 -10.95 -28.07 -11.19
C LYS A 96 -11.00 -27.44 -12.58
N GLY A 97 -10.68 -26.14 -12.69
CA GLY A 97 -10.60 -25.41 -13.95
C GLY A 97 -9.42 -25.81 -14.83
N ASP A 98 -8.29 -26.20 -14.22
CA ASP A 98 -7.01 -26.48 -14.88
C ASP A 98 -7.12 -27.45 -16.06
N LYS A 99 -7.85 -28.57 -15.89
CA LYS A 99 -8.01 -29.55 -16.98
C LYS A 99 -8.61 -28.95 -18.25
N THR A 100 -9.59 -28.06 -18.11
CA THR A 100 -10.24 -27.41 -19.26
C THR A 100 -9.40 -26.25 -19.78
N TRP A 101 -8.73 -25.52 -18.89
CA TRP A 101 -7.82 -24.44 -19.24
C TRP A 101 -6.66 -24.93 -20.11
N ARG A 102 -6.05 -26.07 -19.80
CA ARG A 102 -4.97 -26.64 -20.63
C ARG A 102 -5.43 -26.95 -22.04
N THR A 103 -6.61 -27.56 -22.19
CA THR A 103 -7.19 -27.84 -23.51
C THR A 103 -7.46 -26.55 -24.28
N TRP A 104 -7.89 -25.50 -23.58
CA TRP A 104 -8.15 -24.18 -24.15
C TRP A 104 -6.87 -23.49 -24.63
N ALA A 105 -5.84 -23.46 -23.78
CA ALA A 105 -4.54 -22.90 -24.11
C ALA A 105 -3.86 -23.63 -25.28
N GLN A 106 -3.91 -24.96 -25.27
CA GLN A 106 -3.41 -25.77 -26.39
C GLN A 106 -4.15 -25.49 -27.69
N ALA A 107 -5.46 -25.25 -27.64
CA ALA A 107 -6.24 -24.87 -28.82
C ALA A 107 -5.83 -23.49 -29.39
N LEU A 108 -5.33 -22.57 -28.54
CA LEU A 108 -4.76 -21.30 -28.95
C LEU A 108 -3.31 -21.40 -29.44
N GLY A 109 -2.74 -22.61 -29.52
CA GLY A 109 -1.35 -22.83 -29.91
C GLY A 109 -0.34 -22.49 -28.81
N TRP A 110 -0.78 -22.35 -27.56
CA TRP A 110 0.13 -22.07 -26.45
C TRP A 110 0.75 -23.36 -25.92
N GLU A 111 2.04 -23.55 -26.17
CA GLU A 111 2.81 -24.65 -25.59
C GLU A 111 3.31 -24.28 -24.19
N PHE A 112 2.46 -24.47 -23.17
CA PHE A 112 2.93 -24.44 -21.79
C PHE A 112 3.70 -25.74 -21.49
N THR A 113 5.03 -25.67 -21.55
CA THR A 113 5.91 -26.82 -21.36
C THR A 113 5.91 -27.33 -19.91
N ASP A 114 5.46 -26.54 -18.93
CA ASP A 114 5.12 -27.04 -17.58
C ASP A 114 4.28 -26.03 -16.77
N LEU A 115 3.10 -26.44 -16.28
CA LEU A 115 2.21 -25.57 -15.47
C LEU A 115 2.81 -25.18 -14.10
N SER A 116 3.84 -25.90 -13.64
CA SER A 116 4.62 -25.56 -12.44
C SER A 116 5.50 -24.31 -12.65
N GLN A 117 5.77 -23.95 -13.90
CA GLN A 117 6.60 -22.80 -14.26
C GLN A 117 5.79 -21.54 -14.57
N ASP A 118 4.45 -21.60 -14.60
CA ASP A 118 3.65 -20.39 -14.72
C ASP A 118 3.86 -19.50 -13.48
N VAL A 119 4.33 -18.28 -13.72
CA VAL A 119 4.54 -17.22 -12.74
C VAL A 119 3.27 -17.01 -11.91
N HIS A 120 2.07 -17.06 -12.53
CA HIS A 120 0.81 -16.97 -11.82
C HIS A 120 0.65 -18.07 -10.78
N ASN A 121 0.92 -19.33 -11.13
CA ASN A 121 0.79 -20.47 -10.24
C ASN A 121 1.80 -20.39 -9.08
N GLN A 122 3.03 -19.95 -9.35
CA GLN A 122 4.04 -19.72 -8.31
C GLN A 122 3.61 -18.65 -7.30
N PHE A 123 3.14 -17.50 -7.79
CA PHE A 123 2.58 -16.46 -6.93
C PHE A 123 1.32 -16.94 -6.20
N GLY A 124 0.45 -17.70 -6.86
CA GLY A 124 -0.77 -18.26 -6.28
C GLY A 124 -0.46 -19.14 -5.06
N TRP A 125 0.52 -20.03 -5.17
CA TRP A 125 0.98 -20.86 -4.03
C TRP A 125 1.62 -20.05 -2.92
N LEU A 126 2.46 -19.07 -3.27
CA LEU A 126 3.08 -18.18 -2.30
C LEU A 126 2.01 -17.41 -1.51
N VAL A 127 1.03 -16.84 -2.20
CA VAL A 127 -0.07 -16.08 -1.58
C VAL A 127 -0.94 -16.98 -0.72
N PHE A 128 -1.29 -18.17 -1.21
CA PHE A 128 -2.03 -19.15 -0.43
C PHE A 128 -1.30 -19.48 0.88
N ALA A 129 0.01 -19.78 0.81
CA ALA A 129 0.82 -20.06 1.98
C ALA A 129 0.86 -18.87 2.94
N LEU A 130 1.09 -17.65 2.44
CA LEU A 130 1.12 -16.44 3.26
C LEU A 130 -0.23 -16.19 3.96
N VAL A 131 -1.36 -16.34 3.26
CA VAL A 131 -2.70 -16.16 3.85
C VAL A 131 -3.01 -17.22 4.90
N MET A 132 -2.64 -18.48 4.65
CA MET A 132 -2.89 -19.59 5.58
C MET A 132 -1.99 -19.53 6.82
N VAL A 133 -0.75 -19.06 6.69
CA VAL A 133 0.12 -18.78 7.84
C VAL A 133 -0.39 -17.55 8.60
N GLN A 134 -0.82 -16.53 7.88
CA GLN A 134 -1.16 -15.25 8.49
C GLN A 134 -2.49 -15.25 9.24
N GLY A 135 -3.55 -15.77 8.63
CA GLY A 135 -4.90 -15.75 9.20
C GLY A 135 -5.07 -16.83 10.28
N PRO A 136 -5.13 -18.11 9.91
CA PRO A 136 -5.30 -19.22 10.84
C PRO A 136 -4.18 -19.35 11.88
N ILE A 137 -2.90 -19.35 11.49
CA ILE A 137 -1.82 -19.70 12.43
C ILE A 137 -1.46 -18.48 13.28
N LEU A 138 -0.92 -17.43 12.66
CA LEU A 138 -0.46 -16.25 13.39
C LEU A 138 -1.63 -15.45 13.99
N GLY A 139 -2.78 -15.38 13.32
CA GLY A 139 -3.97 -14.69 13.81
C GLY A 139 -4.59 -15.38 15.02
N VAL A 140 -4.78 -16.70 15.00
CA VAL A 140 -5.31 -17.44 16.17
C VAL A 140 -4.29 -17.45 17.29
N VAL A 141 -3.01 -17.74 17.02
CA VAL A 141 -1.96 -17.70 18.05
C VAL A 141 -1.91 -16.32 18.69
N ARG A 142 -1.94 -15.23 17.91
CA ARG A 142 -1.99 -13.87 18.46
C ARG A 142 -3.25 -13.62 19.27
N SER A 143 -4.43 -14.04 18.80
CA SER A 143 -5.69 -13.88 19.53
C SER A 143 -5.65 -14.63 20.86
N GLN A 144 -5.21 -15.89 20.84
CA GLN A 144 -5.07 -16.72 22.04
C GLN A 144 -4.00 -16.18 22.98
N VAL A 145 -2.86 -15.73 22.47
CA VAL A 145 -1.81 -15.08 23.27
C VAL A 145 -2.34 -13.81 23.92
N LEU A 146 -3.10 -12.99 23.21
CA LEU A 146 -3.67 -11.74 23.73
C LEU A 146 -4.82 -11.96 24.73
N GLU A 147 -5.59 -13.03 24.56
CA GLU A 147 -6.75 -13.36 25.41
C GLU A 147 -6.38 -14.28 26.58
N SER A 148 -5.21 -14.93 26.51
CA SER A 148 -4.64 -15.77 27.55
C SER A 148 -3.90 -14.98 28.64
N ASP A 149 -4.52 -13.90 29.13
CA ASP A 149 -4.36 -13.55 30.56
C ASP A 149 -5.08 -14.59 31.46
N ARG A 150 -5.89 -15.48 30.87
CA ARG A 150 -6.53 -16.62 31.54
C ARG A 150 -5.61 -17.86 31.62
N ILE A 151 -4.80 -17.91 32.68
CA ILE A 151 -4.32 -19.09 33.47
C ILE A 151 -3.60 -20.25 32.74
N ALA A 152 -3.97 -20.68 31.54
CA ALA A 152 -3.50 -21.93 30.93
C ALA A 152 -2.11 -21.83 30.22
N LEU A 153 -1.84 -20.76 29.46
CA LEU A 153 -0.52 -20.59 28.82
C LEU A 153 0.55 -20.02 29.75
N ARG A 154 0.16 -19.47 30.92
CA ARG A 154 1.11 -18.97 31.93
C ARG A 154 2.02 -20.09 32.45
N ASN A 155 1.56 -21.33 32.47
CA ASN A 155 2.35 -22.45 32.96
C ASN A 155 3.35 -22.98 31.91
N ILE A 156 3.06 -22.83 30.62
CA ILE A 156 3.98 -23.20 29.53
C ILE A 156 5.03 -22.10 29.30
N PHE A 157 4.62 -20.83 29.45
CA PHE A 157 5.52 -19.68 29.38
C PHE A 157 5.68 -19.02 30.75
N ALA A 158 6.09 -19.81 31.75
CA ALA A 158 6.29 -19.35 33.12
C ALA A 158 7.32 -18.22 33.25
N ASP A 159 8.17 -18.02 32.24
CA ASP A 159 9.10 -16.89 32.17
C ASP A 159 8.43 -15.68 31.47
N PRO A 160 8.05 -14.63 32.21
CA PRO A 160 7.41 -13.44 31.65
C PRO A 160 8.29 -12.74 30.60
N ASN A 161 9.62 -12.87 30.67
CA ASN A 161 10.52 -12.29 29.68
C ASN A 161 10.42 -13.01 28.33
N ARG A 162 10.29 -14.34 28.33
CA ARG A 162 10.13 -15.14 27.10
C ARG A 162 8.77 -14.90 26.45
N TYR A 163 7.72 -14.81 27.24
CA TYR A 163 6.37 -14.51 26.75
C TYR A 163 6.32 -13.15 26.04
N GLY A 164 6.89 -12.10 26.65
CA GLY A 164 6.98 -10.77 26.04
C GLY A 164 7.76 -10.77 24.72
N ALA A 165 8.87 -11.50 24.66
CA ALA A 165 9.66 -11.64 23.44
C ALA A 165 8.87 -12.33 22.31
N ILE A 166 8.21 -13.46 22.59
CA ILE A 166 7.42 -14.22 21.61
C ILE A 166 6.25 -13.37 21.10
N LYS A 167 5.50 -12.72 22.00
CA LYS A 167 4.41 -11.80 21.63
C LYS A 167 4.90 -10.69 20.71
N GLY A 168 6.06 -10.11 21.00
CA GLY A 168 6.71 -9.11 20.16
C GLY A 168 7.05 -9.63 18.76
N VAL A 169 7.65 -10.83 18.67
CA VAL A 169 8.02 -11.46 17.40
C VAL A 169 6.79 -11.83 16.57
N VAL A 170 5.80 -12.50 17.17
CA VAL A 170 4.54 -12.89 16.50
C VAL A 170 3.81 -11.65 15.98
N THR A 171 3.74 -10.57 16.77
CA THR A 171 3.10 -9.32 16.35
C THR A 171 3.84 -8.67 15.17
N ARG A 172 5.19 -8.65 15.20
CA ARG A 172 5.99 -8.12 14.09
C ARG A 172 5.80 -8.97 12.83
N LEU A 173 5.91 -10.28 12.93
CA LEU A 173 5.71 -11.19 11.79
C LEU A 173 4.31 -11.06 11.21
N HIS A 174 3.28 -11.06 12.06
CA HIS A 174 1.90 -10.87 11.62
C HIS A 174 1.74 -9.52 10.91
N ASN A 175 2.24 -8.42 11.46
CA ASN A 175 2.12 -7.12 10.79
C ASN A 175 2.89 -7.10 9.46
N THR A 176 4.12 -7.61 9.44
CA THR A 176 4.96 -7.65 8.23
C THR A 176 4.33 -8.50 7.14
N ILE A 177 3.95 -9.75 7.43
CA ILE A 177 3.32 -10.65 6.45
C ILE A 177 2.00 -10.06 5.97
N GLY A 178 1.17 -9.53 6.87
CA GLY A 178 -0.09 -8.88 6.51
C GLY A 178 0.08 -7.70 5.55
N TYR A 179 1.19 -6.95 5.65
CA TYR A 179 1.52 -5.90 4.69
C TYR A 179 1.91 -6.43 3.30
N PHE A 180 2.55 -7.61 3.22
CA PHE A 180 2.99 -8.20 1.95
C PHE A 180 1.93 -9.06 1.27
N VAL A 181 0.96 -9.63 1.99
CA VAL A 181 -0.13 -10.44 1.41
C VAL A 181 -0.87 -9.67 0.31
N LEU A 182 -1.11 -8.39 0.53
CA LEU A 182 -1.83 -7.52 -0.39
C LEU A 182 -1.10 -7.29 -1.74
N PRO A 183 0.14 -6.76 -1.78
CA PRO A 183 0.86 -6.56 -3.03
C PRO A 183 1.19 -7.88 -3.74
N ILE A 184 1.51 -8.95 -3.01
CA ILE A 184 1.80 -10.26 -3.63
C ILE A 184 0.50 -10.89 -4.18
N GLY A 185 -0.62 -10.79 -3.46
CA GLY A 185 -1.94 -11.23 -3.95
C GLY A 185 -2.37 -10.50 -5.21
N TYR A 186 -2.09 -9.21 -5.28
CA TYR A 186 -2.28 -8.42 -6.49
C TYR A 186 -1.40 -8.89 -7.65
N ALA A 187 -0.11 -9.10 -7.41
CA ALA A 187 0.80 -9.62 -8.44
C ALA A 187 0.34 -10.98 -8.97
N ALA A 188 -0.18 -11.85 -8.09
CA ALA A 188 -0.78 -13.13 -8.49
C ALA A 188 -1.99 -12.95 -9.41
N ILE A 189 -2.91 -12.02 -9.09
CA ILE A 189 -4.08 -11.73 -9.94
C ILE A 189 -3.63 -11.18 -11.29
N ALA A 190 -2.72 -10.21 -11.28
CA ALA A 190 -2.19 -9.58 -12.48
C ALA A 190 -1.53 -10.62 -13.40
N ALA A 191 -0.66 -11.48 -12.85
CA ALA A 191 -0.06 -12.60 -13.58
C ALA A 191 -1.12 -13.60 -14.08
N GLY A 192 -2.17 -13.86 -13.32
CA GLY A 192 -3.26 -14.74 -13.71
C GLY A 192 -4.05 -14.19 -14.90
N PHE A 193 -4.26 -12.87 -14.95
CA PHE A 193 -4.87 -12.24 -16.12
C PHE A 193 -3.97 -12.29 -17.36
N VAL A 194 -2.68 -12.03 -17.19
CA VAL A 194 -1.68 -12.15 -18.28
C VAL A 194 -1.69 -13.58 -18.83
N SER A 195 -1.62 -14.59 -17.95
CA SER A 195 -1.70 -16.01 -18.34
C SER A 195 -3.05 -16.35 -18.99
N MET A 196 -4.17 -15.84 -18.45
CA MET A 196 -5.51 -16.13 -18.97
C MET A 196 -5.77 -15.55 -20.35
N THR A 197 -5.21 -14.38 -20.63
CA THR A 197 -5.47 -13.66 -21.87
C THR A 197 -4.38 -13.92 -22.90
N GLY A 198 -3.24 -14.50 -22.50
CA GLY A 198 -2.05 -14.65 -23.34
C GLY A 198 -1.49 -13.31 -23.79
N THR A 199 -1.94 -12.23 -23.16
CA THR A 199 -1.50 -10.88 -23.48
C THR A 199 -0.06 -10.75 -23.04
N CYS A 200 0.73 -9.94 -23.74
CA CYS A 200 2.18 -9.87 -23.57
C CYS A 200 2.94 -11.08 -24.15
N GLY A 201 2.71 -11.44 -25.43
CA GLY A 201 3.53 -12.41 -26.14
C GLY A 201 5.05 -12.12 -26.04
N LEU A 202 5.90 -13.08 -26.38
CA LEU A 202 7.36 -13.01 -26.15
C LEU A 202 8.00 -11.69 -26.64
N ASP A 203 7.55 -11.19 -27.79
CA ASP A 203 8.11 -9.97 -28.42
C ASP A 203 7.57 -8.66 -27.81
N GLY A 204 6.51 -8.71 -27.01
CA GLY A 204 5.85 -7.57 -26.36
C GLY A 204 5.88 -7.60 -24.83
N LEU A 205 6.54 -8.60 -24.23
CA LEU A 205 6.53 -8.84 -22.79
C LEU A 205 7.04 -7.63 -22.02
N GLY A 206 8.10 -6.98 -22.50
CA GLY A 206 8.70 -5.80 -21.87
C GLY A 206 7.77 -4.60 -21.78
N GLY A 207 7.16 -4.24 -22.91
CA GLY A 207 6.20 -3.14 -22.97
C GLY A 207 4.98 -3.40 -22.08
N CYS A 208 4.39 -4.58 -22.20
CA CYS A 208 3.21 -4.97 -21.45
C CYS A 208 3.47 -5.08 -19.93
N ALA A 209 4.58 -5.73 -19.53
CA ALA A 209 5.00 -5.81 -18.14
C ALA A 209 5.28 -4.42 -17.55
N SER A 210 5.89 -3.51 -18.30
CA SER A 210 6.14 -2.15 -17.83
C SER A 210 4.85 -1.37 -17.58
N HIS A 211 3.83 -1.54 -18.43
CA HIS A 211 2.51 -0.92 -18.26
C HIS A 211 1.77 -1.46 -17.05
N LEU A 212 1.78 -2.79 -16.90
CA LEU A 212 1.21 -3.46 -15.76
C LEU A 212 1.90 -3.01 -14.47
N ILE A 213 3.23 -3.10 -14.40
CA ILE A 213 4.00 -2.72 -13.20
C ILE A 213 3.79 -1.25 -12.86
N PHE A 214 3.94 -0.34 -13.83
CA PHE A 214 3.85 1.09 -13.55
C PHE A 214 2.44 1.51 -13.13
N GLY A 215 1.41 1.15 -13.90
CA GLY A 215 0.05 1.53 -13.54
C GLY A 215 -0.39 0.88 -12.22
N SER A 216 0.09 -0.33 -11.91
CA SER A 216 -0.13 -0.99 -10.63
C SER A 216 0.48 -0.23 -9.45
N ILE A 217 1.69 0.32 -9.61
CA ILE A 217 2.34 1.11 -8.56
C ILE A 217 1.53 2.38 -8.28
N LEU A 218 1.04 3.07 -9.31
CA LEU A 218 0.19 4.26 -9.16
C LEU A 218 -1.13 3.93 -8.43
N LEU A 219 -1.77 2.80 -8.79
CA LEU A 219 -2.97 2.31 -8.11
C LEU A 219 -2.70 1.98 -6.64
N TRP A 220 -1.63 1.23 -6.35
CA TRP A 220 -1.29 0.86 -4.98
C TRP A 220 -0.94 2.07 -4.12
N TYR A 221 -0.14 2.98 -4.67
CA TYR A 221 0.27 4.18 -3.97
C TYR A 221 -0.94 5.05 -3.64
N SER A 222 -1.83 5.30 -4.60
CA SER A 222 -3.06 6.08 -4.37
C SER A 222 -3.99 5.40 -3.34
N ALA A 223 -4.14 4.08 -3.41
CA ALA A 223 -4.91 3.32 -2.42
C ALA A 223 -4.31 3.44 -1.00
N PHE A 224 -2.98 3.31 -0.87
CA PHE A 224 -2.31 3.47 0.43
C PHE A 224 -2.37 4.90 0.96
N ALA A 225 -2.24 5.90 0.09
CA ALA A 225 -2.36 7.31 0.44
C ALA A 225 -3.78 7.63 0.94
N ILE A 226 -4.82 7.11 0.29
CA ILE A 226 -6.20 7.17 0.78
C ILE A 226 -6.29 6.50 2.14
N LEU A 227 -5.86 5.25 2.29
CA LEU A 227 -5.93 4.53 3.57
C LEU A 227 -5.19 5.24 4.71
N ALA A 228 -4.06 5.91 4.41
CA ALA A 228 -3.30 6.67 5.39
C ALA A 228 -4.06 7.90 5.89
N GLN A 229 -4.84 8.56 5.03
CA GLN A 229 -5.65 9.74 5.39
C GLN A 229 -6.81 9.40 6.32
N LEU A 230 -7.23 8.14 6.34
CA LEU A 230 -8.34 7.66 7.18
C LEU A 230 -7.92 7.30 8.59
N GLN A 231 -6.61 7.28 8.84
CA GLN A 231 -6.06 7.09 10.17
C GLN A 231 -6.12 8.44 10.87
N SER A 232 -6.92 8.51 11.95
CA SER A 232 -7.13 9.72 12.75
C SER A 232 -5.79 10.42 13.10
N PRO A 233 -5.73 11.77 13.02
CA PRO A 233 -4.56 12.56 13.42
C PRO A 233 -4.05 12.25 14.83
N SER A 234 -4.92 11.76 15.72
CA SER A 234 -4.63 11.52 17.13
C SER A 234 -3.56 10.45 17.40
N SER A 235 -3.32 9.50 16.48
CA SER A 235 -2.26 8.48 16.67
C SER A 235 -0.95 8.80 15.94
N THR A 236 -0.90 9.89 15.16
CA THR A 236 0.21 10.19 14.25
C THR A 236 1.13 11.31 14.76
N LEU A 237 1.12 11.59 16.07
CA LEU A 237 2.05 12.50 16.74
C LEU A 237 3.52 11.99 16.79
N ARG A 238 3.90 10.97 16.01
CA ARG A 238 5.26 10.37 16.03
C ARG A 238 5.85 9.95 14.68
N ARG A 239 5.24 10.24 13.52
CA ARG A 239 5.97 10.00 12.25
C ARG A 239 6.99 11.11 12.03
N ARG A 240 8.27 10.74 12.00
CA ARG A 240 9.39 11.68 11.79
C ARG A 240 9.39 12.34 10.40
N ARG A 241 8.64 11.78 9.44
CA ARG A 241 8.66 12.14 8.02
C ARG A 241 7.30 12.65 7.54
N SER A 242 7.33 13.61 6.63
CA SER A 242 6.14 14.20 6.02
C SER A 242 5.48 13.20 5.06
N VAL A 243 4.26 13.50 4.58
CA VAL A 243 3.62 12.69 3.53
C VAL A 243 4.42 12.82 2.23
N GLU A 244 4.87 14.04 1.93
CA GLU A 244 5.67 14.40 0.77
C GLU A 244 6.98 13.56 0.67
N PHE A 245 7.52 13.13 1.81
CA PHE A 245 8.68 12.24 1.87
C PHE A 245 8.37 10.90 1.23
N TYR A 246 7.22 10.33 1.59
CA TYR A 246 6.79 9.03 1.10
C TYR A 246 6.43 9.10 -0.37
N ASP A 247 5.86 10.22 -0.83
CA ASP A 247 5.62 10.49 -2.25
C ASP A 247 6.94 10.51 -3.02
N SER A 248 7.93 11.25 -2.52
CA SER A 248 9.28 11.33 -3.12
C SER A 248 9.98 9.98 -3.14
N LEU A 249 9.85 9.20 -2.06
CA LEU A 249 10.41 7.86 -1.94
C LEU A 249 9.74 6.89 -2.92
N ALA A 250 8.41 6.93 -3.03
CA ALA A 250 7.66 6.12 -3.97
C ALA A 250 8.04 6.43 -5.42
N ILE A 251 8.13 7.72 -5.78
CA ILE A 251 8.61 8.16 -7.09
C ILE A 251 10.04 7.64 -7.36
N THR A 252 10.94 7.73 -6.37
CA THR A 252 12.33 7.25 -6.52
C THR A 252 12.38 5.75 -6.75
N MET A 253 11.69 4.97 -5.93
CA MET A 253 11.65 3.51 -6.04
C MET A 253 11.04 3.08 -7.38
N PHE A 254 9.97 3.76 -7.79
CA PHE A 254 9.37 3.54 -9.09
C PHE A 254 10.37 3.80 -10.23
N ALA A 255 11.09 4.91 -10.16
CA ALA A 255 12.04 5.28 -11.19
C ALA A 255 13.19 4.29 -11.32
N ILE A 256 13.67 3.73 -10.20
CA ILE A 256 14.66 2.65 -10.19
C ILE A 256 14.11 1.41 -10.89
N ILE A 257 12.87 1.01 -10.58
CA ILE A 257 12.21 -0.12 -11.24
C ILE A 257 12.06 0.14 -12.75
N ALA A 258 11.70 1.36 -13.15
CA ALA A 258 11.59 1.75 -14.55
C ALA A 258 12.94 1.70 -15.28
N ILE A 259 14.04 2.13 -14.65
CA ILE A 259 15.40 2.00 -15.21
C ILE A 259 15.78 0.53 -15.36
N ILE A 260 15.56 -0.30 -14.34
CA ILE A 260 15.83 -1.74 -14.43
C ILE A 260 15.00 -2.34 -15.57
N GLY A 261 13.73 -1.99 -15.67
CA GLY A 261 12.87 -2.45 -16.75
C GLY A 261 13.30 -1.96 -18.13
N PHE A 262 13.83 -0.74 -18.23
CA PHE A 262 14.46 -0.25 -19.46
C PHE A 262 15.67 -1.12 -19.84
N VAL A 263 16.58 -1.35 -18.90
CA VAL A 263 17.82 -2.10 -19.14
C VAL A 263 17.54 -3.57 -19.48
N VAL A 264 16.55 -4.18 -18.82
CA VAL A 264 16.24 -5.61 -18.98
C VAL A 264 15.29 -5.86 -20.17
N TRP A 265 14.34 -4.96 -20.41
CA TRP A 265 13.23 -5.20 -21.35
C TRP A 265 13.06 -4.14 -22.44
N GLY A 266 13.96 -3.16 -22.55
CA GLY A 266 13.86 -2.10 -23.56
C GLY A 266 12.62 -1.20 -23.38
N ALA A 267 12.17 -1.01 -22.13
CA ALA A 267 10.97 -0.25 -21.75
C ALA A 267 11.11 1.28 -22.05
N PRO A 268 10.23 2.20 -21.60
CA PRO A 268 10.15 3.56 -22.18
C PRO A 268 11.37 4.45 -21.86
N SER A 269 11.43 5.61 -22.55
CA SER A 269 12.61 6.48 -22.66
C SER A 269 13.43 6.64 -21.36
N PRO A 270 14.78 6.49 -21.43
CA PRO A 270 15.66 6.64 -20.27
C PRO A 270 15.58 8.04 -19.65
N ALA A 271 15.22 9.06 -20.46
CA ALA A 271 15.03 10.43 -20.01
C ALA A 271 13.91 10.57 -18.95
N THR A 272 12.77 9.90 -19.16
CA THR A 272 11.64 9.96 -18.21
C THR A 272 12.01 9.27 -16.89
N ALA A 273 12.65 8.11 -16.98
CA ALA A 273 13.09 7.37 -15.81
C ALA A 273 14.17 8.15 -15.02
N LEU A 274 15.10 8.80 -15.70
CA LEU A 274 16.12 9.65 -15.07
C LEU A 274 15.50 10.89 -14.39
N LEU A 275 14.51 11.53 -15.03
CA LEU A 275 13.76 12.64 -14.43
C LEU A 275 13.08 12.21 -13.13
N LEU A 276 12.44 11.03 -13.13
CA LEU A 276 11.78 10.49 -11.95
C LEU A 276 12.77 10.14 -10.84
N VAL A 277 13.91 9.50 -11.15
CA VAL A 277 14.93 9.15 -10.14
C VAL A 277 15.49 10.43 -9.52
N SER A 278 15.98 11.34 -10.37
CA SER A 278 16.64 12.57 -9.92
C SER A 278 15.68 13.46 -9.12
N GLY A 279 14.46 13.65 -9.62
CA GLY A 279 13.43 14.41 -8.93
C GLY A 279 13.00 13.76 -7.60
N GLY A 280 12.77 12.45 -7.59
CA GLY A 280 12.39 11.73 -6.38
C GLY A 280 13.48 11.79 -5.30
N MET A 281 14.74 11.59 -5.70
CA MET A 281 15.88 11.73 -4.79
C MET A 281 16.01 13.16 -4.26
N LEU A 282 15.85 14.17 -5.12
CA LEU A 282 15.86 15.57 -4.70
C LEU A 282 14.75 15.85 -3.68
N GLY A 283 13.54 15.35 -3.90
CA GLY A 283 12.43 15.47 -2.94
C GLY A 283 12.77 14.84 -1.59
N CYS A 284 13.31 13.62 -1.60
CA CYS A 284 13.79 12.95 -0.39
C CYS A 284 14.89 13.76 0.34
N MET A 285 15.85 14.31 -0.40
CA MET A 285 16.97 15.10 0.14
C MET A 285 16.50 16.42 0.77
N LEU A 286 15.60 17.16 0.11
CA LEU A 286 15.07 18.44 0.61
C LEU A 286 14.27 18.31 1.90
N GLU A 287 13.71 17.12 2.14
CA GLU A 287 13.03 16.82 3.40
C GLU A 287 13.96 16.26 4.47
N MET A 288 15.00 15.53 4.06
CA MET A 288 16.08 15.11 4.95
C MET A 288 16.87 16.30 5.50
N SER A 289 17.08 17.34 4.70
CA SER A 289 17.79 18.56 5.09
C SER A 289 16.96 19.51 5.95
N GLU A 290 15.70 19.16 6.24
CA GLU A 290 14.72 19.97 6.95
C GLU A 290 14.34 21.32 6.28
N ILE A 291 14.95 21.67 5.15
CA ILE A 291 14.72 22.94 4.42
C ILE A 291 13.26 23.07 3.98
N LEU A 292 12.69 22.00 3.42
CA LEU A 292 11.30 21.96 2.95
C LEU A 292 10.47 20.88 3.67
N ARG A 293 10.79 20.61 4.94
CA ARG A 293 10.21 19.50 5.73
C ARG A 293 8.68 19.43 5.71
N TRP A 294 8.00 20.58 5.58
CA TRP A 294 6.55 20.68 5.73
C TRP A 294 5.81 21.05 4.44
N ARG A 295 6.53 21.53 3.42
CA ARG A 295 5.96 22.05 2.17
C ARG A 295 6.90 21.75 1.01
N ASN A 296 7.02 20.48 0.67
CA ASN A 296 7.82 20.05 -0.47
C ASN A 296 6.91 19.89 -1.72
N PRO A 297 6.95 20.82 -2.70
CA PRO A 297 6.15 20.70 -3.91
C PRO A 297 6.77 19.77 -4.96
N VAL A 298 8.01 19.31 -4.76
CA VAL A 298 8.79 18.56 -5.76
C VAL A 298 8.06 17.32 -6.28
N PRO A 299 7.44 16.46 -5.45
CA PRO A 299 6.67 15.32 -5.95
C PRO A 299 5.57 15.73 -6.93
N GLY A 300 4.82 16.79 -6.62
CA GLY A 300 3.77 17.29 -7.48
C GLY A 300 4.31 17.87 -8.80
N MET A 301 5.45 18.57 -8.74
CA MET A 301 6.11 19.10 -9.95
C MET A 301 6.58 17.99 -10.89
N ILE A 302 7.12 16.90 -10.34
CA ILE A 302 7.54 15.74 -11.14
C ILE A 302 6.34 15.07 -11.81
N MET A 303 5.23 14.89 -11.06
CA MET A 303 4.00 14.34 -11.64
C MET A 303 3.47 15.21 -12.78
N VAL A 304 3.48 16.54 -12.62
CA VAL A 304 3.14 17.49 -13.69
C VAL A 304 4.05 17.30 -14.91
N ALA A 305 5.37 17.26 -14.70
CA ALA A 305 6.34 17.12 -15.79
C ALA A 305 6.17 15.80 -16.56
N VAL A 306 5.95 14.69 -15.85
CA VAL A 306 5.72 13.37 -16.45
C VAL A 306 4.41 13.37 -17.24
N GLY A 307 3.31 13.89 -16.67
CA GLY A 307 2.04 13.98 -17.39
C GLY A 307 2.15 14.82 -18.67
N LEU A 308 2.82 15.98 -18.59
CA LEU A 308 3.08 16.84 -19.75
C LEU A 308 3.99 16.18 -20.79
N SER A 309 4.98 15.40 -20.36
CA SER A 309 5.85 14.66 -21.30
C SER A 309 5.06 13.63 -22.10
N VAL A 310 4.12 12.91 -21.47
CA VAL A 310 3.28 11.95 -22.18
C VAL A 310 2.30 12.66 -23.11
N LEU A 311 1.70 13.77 -22.66
CA LEU A 311 0.86 14.61 -23.53
C LEU A 311 1.62 15.12 -24.76
N SER A 312 2.89 15.50 -24.61
CA SER A 312 3.72 15.96 -25.73
C SER A 312 3.99 14.85 -26.75
N LYS A 313 4.08 13.60 -26.29
CA LYS A 313 4.32 12.42 -27.13
C LYS A 313 3.04 11.98 -27.86
N ALA A 314 1.89 12.02 -27.18
CA ALA A 314 0.61 11.56 -27.73
C ALA A 314 -0.01 12.53 -28.76
N GLY A 315 0.50 13.76 -28.87
CA GLY A 315 -0.12 14.84 -29.62
C GLY A 315 -1.18 15.54 -28.75
N TYR A 316 -1.06 16.85 -28.59
CA TYR A 316 -1.77 17.62 -27.55
C TYR A 316 -3.30 17.67 -27.72
N ASP A 317 -3.86 17.16 -28.81
CA ASP A 317 -5.28 17.30 -29.15
C ASP A 317 -6.08 16.03 -28.81
N PRO A 318 -6.71 15.96 -27.62
CA PRO A 318 -7.54 14.82 -27.21
C PRO A 318 -8.78 14.61 -28.09
N PHE A 319 -9.10 15.57 -28.97
CA PHE A 319 -10.26 15.51 -29.85
C PHE A 319 -9.89 15.30 -31.33
N ALA A 320 -8.62 15.44 -31.71
CA ALA A 320 -8.15 15.18 -33.07
C ALA A 320 -7.53 13.79 -33.28
N VAL A 321 -7.37 12.99 -32.22
CA VAL A 321 -7.04 11.56 -32.38
C VAL A 321 -8.22 10.91 -33.10
N LYS A 322 -8.03 10.50 -34.35
CA LYS A 322 -9.00 9.67 -35.07
C LYS A 322 -9.30 8.44 -34.20
N ASN A 323 -10.57 8.05 -34.12
CA ASN A 323 -11.09 6.97 -33.26
C ASN A 323 -10.39 5.60 -33.42
N ASP A 324 -9.45 5.47 -34.35
CA ASP A 324 -8.76 4.24 -34.68
C ASP A 324 -7.55 3.99 -33.74
N ASP A 325 -6.99 5.02 -33.08
CA ASP A 325 -5.81 4.91 -32.21
C ASP A 325 -6.16 5.01 -30.71
N TYR A 326 -6.88 4.01 -30.18
CA TYR A 326 -7.25 3.92 -28.75
C TYR A 326 -6.05 4.12 -27.81
N LEU A 327 -4.88 3.62 -28.19
CA LEU A 327 -3.64 3.74 -27.43
C LEU A 327 -3.28 5.21 -27.15
N ALA A 328 -3.28 6.05 -28.19
CA ALA A 328 -2.96 7.47 -28.08
C ALA A 328 -3.99 8.21 -27.22
N VAL A 329 -5.27 7.81 -27.31
CA VAL A 329 -6.35 8.35 -26.46
C VAL A 329 -6.10 8.01 -24.98
N ALA A 330 -5.77 6.76 -24.67
CA ALA A 330 -5.49 6.32 -23.30
C ALA A 330 -4.25 7.01 -22.71
N GLU A 331 -3.15 7.13 -23.48
CA GLU A 331 -1.94 7.86 -23.08
C GLU A 331 -2.23 9.36 -22.86
N THR A 332 -3.09 9.97 -23.68
CA THR A 332 -3.51 11.37 -23.51
C THR A 332 -4.29 11.59 -22.22
N TYR A 333 -5.30 10.76 -21.95
CA TYR A 333 -6.04 10.85 -20.69
C TYR A 333 -5.15 10.54 -19.49
N PHE A 334 -4.23 9.58 -19.60
CA PHE A 334 -3.23 9.32 -18.58
C PHE A 334 -2.41 10.58 -18.27
N GLY A 335 -1.90 11.24 -19.31
CA GLY A 335 -1.12 12.47 -19.18
C GLY A 335 -1.88 13.56 -18.44
N TRP A 336 -3.14 13.81 -18.82
CA TRP A 336 -4.02 14.75 -18.12
C TRP A 336 -4.27 14.38 -16.66
N ALA A 337 -4.60 13.12 -16.38
CA ALA A 337 -4.85 12.64 -15.02
C ALA A 337 -3.59 12.80 -14.15
N MET A 338 -2.42 12.41 -14.65
CA MET A 338 -1.15 12.55 -13.93
C MET A 338 -0.77 14.02 -13.68
N THR A 339 -0.98 14.89 -14.67
CA THR A 339 -0.77 16.34 -14.51
C THR A 339 -1.70 16.93 -13.45
N LEU A 340 -3.00 16.61 -13.48
CA LEU A 340 -3.97 17.08 -12.49
C LEU A 340 -3.62 16.55 -11.09
N ALA A 341 -3.23 15.29 -10.97
CA ALA A 341 -2.75 14.72 -9.71
C ALA A 341 -1.58 15.55 -9.13
N GLY A 342 -0.61 15.92 -9.97
CA GLY A 342 0.52 16.77 -9.57
C GLY A 342 0.10 18.19 -9.17
N VAL A 343 -0.80 18.83 -9.93
CA VAL A 343 -1.32 20.18 -9.62
C VAL A 343 -2.05 20.19 -8.28
N PHE A 344 -2.95 19.24 -8.04
CA PHE A 344 -3.65 19.15 -6.76
C PHE A 344 -2.71 18.84 -5.60
N ARG A 345 -1.61 18.12 -5.86
CA ARG A 345 -0.57 17.92 -4.84
C ARG A 345 0.14 19.21 -4.46
N ILE A 346 0.52 20.02 -5.44
CA ILE A 346 1.12 21.35 -5.22
C ILE A 346 0.13 22.26 -4.50
N LEU A 347 -1.14 22.24 -4.88
CA LEU A 347 -2.18 23.01 -4.20
C LEU A 347 -2.31 22.57 -2.73
N ALA A 348 -2.34 21.26 -2.47
CA ALA A 348 -2.41 20.70 -1.12
C ALA A 348 -1.22 21.13 -0.24
N THR A 349 0.00 21.21 -0.80
CA THR A 349 1.18 21.68 -0.05
C THR A 349 1.16 23.19 0.17
N ALA A 350 0.66 23.96 -0.81
CA ALA A 350 0.57 25.42 -0.72
C ALA A 350 -0.45 25.89 0.33
N ILE A 351 -1.62 25.23 0.41
CA ILE A 351 -2.68 25.65 1.35
C ILE A 351 -2.46 25.18 2.79
N ARG A 352 -1.64 24.15 3.01
CA ARG A 352 -1.42 23.57 4.33
C ARG A 352 -0.78 24.61 5.26
N PRO A 353 -1.36 24.92 6.44
CA PRO A 353 -0.78 25.89 7.35
C PRO A 353 0.63 25.47 7.77
N LEU A 354 1.52 26.44 7.92
CA LEU A 354 2.83 26.17 8.51
C LEU A 354 2.62 25.72 9.96
N PRO A 355 3.40 24.74 10.46
CA PRO A 355 3.41 24.49 11.88
C PRO A 355 3.72 25.80 12.60
N PRO A 356 3.09 26.07 13.75
CA PRO A 356 3.46 27.24 14.54
C PRO A 356 4.98 27.21 14.72
N PRO A 357 5.67 28.37 14.62
CA PRO A 357 7.08 28.42 14.97
C PRO A 357 7.22 27.74 16.32
N PRO A 358 8.28 26.93 16.55
CA PRO A 358 8.48 26.31 17.85
C PRO A 358 8.37 27.44 18.85
N THR A 359 7.27 27.47 19.61
CA THR A 359 7.04 28.49 20.62
C THR A 359 8.33 28.46 21.38
N ALA A 360 9.12 29.54 21.31
CA ALA A 360 10.38 29.58 22.00
C ALA A 360 9.96 29.30 23.42
N THR A 361 10.14 28.04 23.85
CA THR A 361 9.80 27.63 25.18
C THR A 361 10.75 28.54 25.88
N THR A 362 10.20 29.60 26.45
CA THR A 362 10.85 30.29 27.51
C THR A 362 10.84 29.17 28.53
N THR A 363 11.83 28.28 28.45
CA THR A 363 12.77 28.14 29.52
C THR A 363 13.01 29.58 29.99
N ALA A 364 12.07 30.09 30.78
CA ALA A 364 12.38 30.53 32.10
C ALA A 364 13.46 29.56 32.52
N TYR A 365 14.71 29.99 32.29
CA TYR A 365 15.79 29.59 33.15
C TYR A 365 15.14 29.73 34.52
N ALA A 366 14.64 28.62 35.07
CA ALA A 366 14.36 28.54 36.48
C ALA A 366 15.66 29.08 37.05
N PRO A 367 15.65 30.28 37.67
CA PRO A 367 16.87 30.89 38.13
C PRO A 367 17.56 29.78 38.89
N LEU A 368 18.72 29.37 38.37
CA LEU A 368 19.53 28.32 38.96
C LEU A 368 19.56 28.71 40.43
N ALA A 369 18.93 27.92 41.29
CA ALA A 369 18.83 28.23 42.69
C ALA A 369 20.26 28.22 43.20
N THR A 370 20.91 29.38 43.11
CA THR A 370 22.13 29.68 43.79
C THR A 370 21.72 29.53 45.23
N THR A 371 22.16 28.43 45.82
CA THR A 371 22.27 28.22 47.25
C THR A 371 23.14 29.36 47.79
N GLU A 372 22.61 30.57 47.83
CA GLU A 372 23.19 31.67 48.56
C GLU A 372 22.84 31.46 50.02
N THR A 373 23.88 31.03 50.72
CA THR A 373 24.15 31.32 52.11
C THR A 373 23.43 32.58 52.60
N ARG A 374 22.44 32.34 53.47
CA ARG A 374 21.92 33.20 54.51
C ARG A 374 22.94 34.26 54.96
N PHE A 375 22.88 35.47 54.39
CA PHE A 375 23.37 36.68 55.03
C PHE A 375 22.21 37.67 55.19
N SER A 376 21.97 37.98 56.45
CA SER A 376 21.01 38.94 56.95
C SER A 376 21.59 40.34 56.81
N SER A 377 20.93 41.24 56.07
CA SER A 377 20.98 42.68 56.36
C SER A 377 19.87 43.46 55.63
N SER A 378 18.91 43.93 56.44
CA SER A 378 18.32 45.28 56.47
C SER A 378 17.80 45.95 55.19
N ASP A 379 16.49 46.19 55.22
CA ASP A 379 15.76 47.42 54.84
C ASP A 379 16.14 48.15 53.55
N SER A 380 15.30 47.95 52.54
CA SER A 380 15.12 48.89 51.44
C SER A 380 13.68 48.79 50.93
N THR A 381 12.80 49.59 51.52
CA THR A 381 11.42 49.81 51.09
C THR A 381 11.39 50.66 49.82
N LEU A 382 11.30 50.01 48.65
CA LEU A 382 10.82 50.65 47.42
C LEU A 382 9.56 49.94 46.94
N PRO A 383 8.47 50.67 46.63
CA PRO A 383 7.24 50.06 46.13
C PRO A 383 7.46 49.59 44.69
N VAL A 384 7.61 48.27 44.53
CA VAL A 384 7.52 47.61 43.22
C VAL A 384 6.08 47.74 42.77
N GLY A 385 5.83 48.65 41.83
CA GLY A 385 4.53 48.83 41.21
C GLY A 385 4.11 47.53 40.51
N ASN A 386 2.96 46.98 40.92
CA ASN A 386 2.24 45.91 40.26
C ASN A 386 1.79 46.38 38.86
N LEU A 387 2.70 46.36 37.89
CA LEU A 387 2.37 46.36 36.47
C LEU A 387 1.88 44.95 36.14
N THR A 388 0.61 44.70 36.42
CA THR A 388 -0.19 43.64 35.82
C THR A 388 -0.34 43.95 34.34
N SER A 389 0.74 43.78 33.57
CA SER A 389 0.65 43.67 32.13
C SER A 389 -0.08 42.37 31.83
N ASN A 390 -1.41 42.43 31.76
CA ASN A 390 -2.21 41.39 31.12
C ASN A 390 -1.52 41.11 29.78
N PRO A 391 -0.90 39.93 29.59
CA PRO A 391 -0.25 39.63 28.33
C PRO A 391 -1.33 39.75 27.28
N LEU A 392 -1.16 40.70 26.35
CA LEU A 392 -2.08 40.97 25.27
C LEU A 392 -2.36 39.63 24.61
N GLN A 393 -3.52 39.05 24.91
CA GLN A 393 -3.87 37.70 24.50
C GLN A 393 -4.07 37.81 22.99
N ALA A 394 -3.04 37.42 22.25
CA ALA A 394 -3.07 37.49 20.80
C ALA A 394 -4.38 36.82 20.35
N PRO A 395 -5.18 37.48 19.51
CA PRO A 395 -6.47 36.96 19.10
C PRO A 395 -6.26 35.54 18.60
N ALA A 396 -7.02 34.59 19.17
CA ALA A 396 -6.92 33.19 18.82
C ALA A 396 -6.98 33.08 17.29
N PRO A 397 -6.02 32.40 16.65
CA PRO A 397 -5.98 32.32 15.20
C PRO A 397 -7.34 31.81 14.71
N PRO A 398 -7.91 32.41 13.65
CA PRO A 398 -9.22 32.00 13.16
C PRO A 398 -9.19 30.49 12.93
N LYS A 399 -10.15 29.77 13.54
CA LYS A 399 -10.33 28.33 13.35
C LYS A 399 -10.65 28.10 11.88
N ARG A 400 -9.61 27.95 11.05
CA ARG A 400 -9.75 27.59 9.65
C ARG A 400 -10.40 26.22 9.62
N SER A 401 -11.49 26.08 8.88
CA SER A 401 -12.22 24.83 8.81
C SER A 401 -11.30 23.75 8.24
N GLU A 402 -11.06 22.70 9.02
CA GLU A 402 -10.28 21.49 8.68
C GLU A 402 -10.70 20.87 7.32
N ARG A 403 -11.90 21.23 6.84
CA ARG A 403 -12.48 20.86 5.56
C ARG A 403 -11.76 21.40 4.31
N SER A 404 -11.05 22.52 4.37
CA SER A 404 -10.41 23.11 3.17
C SER A 404 -9.24 22.29 2.63
N ASP A 405 -8.54 21.59 3.52
CA ASP A 405 -7.31 20.89 3.18
C ASP A 405 -7.58 19.48 2.64
N ALA A 406 -8.76 18.92 2.93
CA ALA A 406 -9.17 17.59 2.50
C ALA A 406 -9.45 17.50 0.99
N ILE A 407 -9.96 18.57 0.35
CA ILE A 407 -10.38 18.53 -1.06
C ILE A 407 -9.20 18.34 -2.01
N PRO A 408 -8.11 19.13 -1.96
CA PRO A 408 -7.00 18.95 -2.90
C PRO A 408 -6.28 17.62 -2.68
N VAL A 409 -6.19 17.18 -1.43
CA VAL A 409 -5.62 15.89 -1.06
C VAL A 409 -6.46 14.73 -1.63
N PHE A 410 -7.78 14.84 -1.57
CA PHE A 410 -8.69 13.89 -2.20
C PHE A 410 -8.52 13.87 -3.72
N LEU A 411 -8.57 15.04 -4.37
CA LEU A 411 -8.46 15.16 -5.83
C LEU A 411 -7.11 14.63 -6.33
N HIS A 412 -6.02 14.89 -5.62
CA HIS A 412 -4.71 14.31 -5.91
C HIS A 412 -4.78 12.77 -5.98
N ASN A 413 -5.32 12.12 -4.95
CA ASN A 413 -5.42 10.66 -4.92
C ASN A 413 -6.36 10.12 -6.00
N PHE A 414 -7.48 10.81 -6.25
CA PHE A 414 -8.43 10.42 -7.29
C PHE A 414 -7.77 10.44 -8.67
N PHE A 415 -7.14 11.55 -9.05
CA PHE A 415 -6.49 11.66 -10.36
C PHE A 415 -5.28 10.73 -10.48
N LEU A 416 -4.54 10.50 -9.39
CA LEU A 416 -3.43 9.57 -9.40
C LEU A 416 -3.91 8.12 -9.58
N PHE A 417 -5.00 7.75 -8.91
CA PHE A 417 -5.67 6.49 -9.11
C PHE A 417 -6.12 6.33 -10.57
N THR A 418 -6.83 7.32 -11.11
CA THR A 418 -7.28 7.34 -12.51
C THR A 418 -6.11 7.23 -13.47
N SER A 419 -4.99 7.91 -13.21
CA SER A 419 -3.78 7.77 -14.02
C SER A 419 -3.25 6.34 -13.99
N GLY A 420 -3.25 5.66 -12.84
CA GLY A 420 -2.90 4.24 -12.76
C GLY A 420 -3.79 3.41 -13.67
N VAL A 421 -5.11 3.53 -13.55
CA VAL A 421 -6.08 2.81 -14.40
C VAL A 421 -5.81 3.03 -15.89
N LEU A 422 -5.66 4.28 -16.30
CA LEU A 422 -5.46 4.66 -17.70
C LEU A 422 -4.13 4.14 -18.24
N TYR A 423 -3.08 4.16 -17.43
CA TYR A 423 -1.77 3.64 -17.82
C TYR A 423 -1.77 2.12 -18.01
N ILE A 424 -2.44 1.38 -17.12
CA ILE A 424 -2.59 -0.06 -17.37
C ILE A 424 -3.49 -0.27 -18.62
N GLY A 425 -4.55 0.52 -18.78
CA GLY A 425 -5.43 0.46 -19.95
C GLY A 425 -4.75 0.79 -21.28
N SER A 426 -3.61 1.49 -21.28
CA SER A 426 -2.84 1.83 -22.47
C SER A 426 -1.84 0.76 -22.89
N SER A 427 -1.76 -0.41 -22.25
CA SER A 427 -0.98 -1.50 -22.83
C SER A 427 -1.74 -2.12 -24.00
N ALA A 428 -1.32 -1.79 -25.22
CA ALA A 428 -1.81 -2.47 -26.41
C ALA A 428 -1.12 -3.83 -26.55
N SER A 429 -1.90 -4.92 -26.63
CA SER A 429 -1.43 -6.16 -27.26
C SER A 429 -2.11 -6.25 -28.63
N GLY A 430 -1.33 -6.26 -29.71
CA GLY A 430 -1.78 -5.95 -31.07
C GLY A 430 -2.85 -6.86 -31.71
N VAL A 431 -3.46 -7.82 -31.00
CA VAL A 431 -4.54 -8.66 -31.55
C VAL A 431 -5.55 -9.02 -30.46
N PRO A 432 -6.78 -8.47 -30.47
CA PRO A 432 -7.83 -8.90 -29.55
C PRO A 432 -8.33 -10.30 -29.94
N PRO A 433 -8.58 -11.21 -28.97
CA PRO A 433 -9.27 -12.47 -29.26
C PRO A 433 -10.70 -12.18 -29.77
N LYS A 434 -11.26 -13.01 -30.67
CA LYS A 434 -12.55 -12.72 -31.36
C LYS A 434 -13.72 -12.32 -30.46
N TRP A 435 -13.82 -12.90 -29.26
CA TRP A 435 -14.89 -12.57 -28.31
C TRP A 435 -14.74 -11.13 -27.77
N ALA A 436 -13.51 -10.65 -27.66
CA ALA A 436 -13.16 -9.31 -27.23
C ALA A 436 -13.26 -8.33 -28.41
N ALA A 437 -12.93 -8.79 -29.63
CA ALA A 437 -13.21 -8.06 -30.87
C ALA A 437 -14.71 -7.78 -31.07
N ALA A 438 -15.59 -8.73 -30.70
CA ALA A 438 -17.04 -8.51 -30.73
C ALA A 438 -17.53 -7.43 -29.73
N ALA A 439 -16.74 -7.13 -28.70
CA ALA A 439 -17.01 -6.08 -27.73
C ALA A 439 -16.20 -4.79 -27.98
N ASN A 440 -15.36 -4.74 -29.02
CA ASN A 440 -14.36 -3.68 -29.25
C ASN A 440 -13.48 -3.37 -28.04
N LEU A 441 -13.23 -4.35 -27.17
CA LEU A 441 -12.35 -4.21 -26.01
C LEU A 441 -11.16 -5.15 -26.18
N ASP A 442 -9.93 -4.67 -26.01
CA ASP A 442 -8.78 -5.56 -25.88
C ASP A 442 -8.93 -6.39 -24.59
N ALA A 443 -8.52 -7.66 -24.59
CA ALA A 443 -8.54 -8.51 -23.41
C ALA A 443 -7.74 -7.89 -22.25
N VAL A 444 -6.69 -7.14 -22.60
CA VAL A 444 -5.89 -6.32 -21.68
C VAL A 444 -6.72 -5.19 -21.07
N GLN A 445 -7.51 -4.47 -21.88
CA GLN A 445 -8.36 -3.39 -21.39
C GLN A 445 -9.46 -3.91 -20.47
N LEU A 446 -10.03 -5.07 -20.79
CA LEU A 446 -11.04 -5.70 -19.94
C LEU A 446 -10.43 -6.13 -18.59
N SER A 447 -9.26 -6.79 -18.61
CA SER A 447 -8.60 -7.23 -17.37
C SER A 447 -8.18 -6.04 -16.51
N ASN A 448 -7.57 -5.03 -17.13
CA ASN A 448 -7.15 -3.81 -16.44
C ASN A 448 -8.34 -2.99 -15.96
N GLY A 449 -9.44 -2.97 -16.73
CA GLY A 449 -10.71 -2.40 -16.33
C GLY A 449 -11.31 -3.10 -15.11
N LEU A 450 -11.34 -4.44 -15.09
CA LEU A 450 -11.86 -5.22 -13.95
C LEU A 450 -11.01 -5.03 -12.70
N ILE A 451 -9.68 -5.08 -12.83
CA ILE A 451 -8.74 -4.80 -11.74
C ILE A 451 -8.96 -3.37 -11.24
N SER A 452 -9.06 -2.40 -12.13
CA SER A 452 -9.26 -1.00 -11.80
C SER A 452 -10.60 -0.74 -11.11
N ILE A 453 -11.70 -1.34 -11.60
CA ILE A 453 -13.03 -1.24 -11.00
C ILE A 453 -13.02 -1.83 -9.59
N SER A 454 -12.31 -2.94 -9.38
CA SER A 454 -12.25 -3.60 -8.08
C SER A 454 -11.51 -2.75 -7.03
N PHE A 455 -10.40 -2.12 -7.43
CA PHE A 455 -9.68 -1.16 -6.60
C PHE A 455 -10.46 0.14 -6.39
N PHE A 456 -11.13 0.62 -7.44
CA PHE A 456 -11.96 1.81 -7.40
C PHE A 456 -13.10 1.61 -6.41
N GLY A 457 -13.76 0.45 -6.45
CA GLY A 457 -14.82 0.06 -5.54
C GLY A 457 -14.36 0.15 -4.08
N VAL A 458 -13.21 -0.41 -3.72
CA VAL A 458 -12.72 -0.33 -2.34
C VAL A 458 -12.29 1.08 -1.96
N ALA A 459 -11.49 1.74 -2.79
CA ALA A 459 -11.06 3.11 -2.54
C ALA A 459 -12.27 4.04 -2.33
N TRP A 460 -13.32 3.87 -3.13
CA TRP A 460 -14.57 4.62 -3.01
C TRP A 460 -15.40 4.25 -1.81
N LEU A 461 -15.59 2.97 -1.49
CA LEU A 461 -16.33 2.57 -0.29
C LEU A 461 -15.67 3.11 0.97
N VAL A 462 -14.34 3.04 0.99
CA VAL A 462 -13.49 3.52 2.06
C VAL A 462 -13.54 5.05 2.17
N LEU A 463 -13.53 5.75 1.03
CA LEU A 463 -13.69 7.19 0.95
C LEU A 463 -15.09 7.66 1.38
N ILE A 464 -16.15 7.07 0.81
CA ILE A 464 -17.55 7.37 1.14
C ILE A 464 -17.77 7.15 2.63
N GLY A 465 -17.30 6.02 3.19
CA GLY A 465 -17.41 5.73 4.61
C GLY A 465 -16.73 6.80 5.48
N SER A 466 -15.66 7.41 4.99
CA SER A 466 -14.91 8.43 5.71
C SER A 466 -15.55 9.82 5.59
N LEU A 467 -16.09 10.16 4.42
CA LEU A 467 -16.91 11.37 4.24
C LEU A 467 -18.20 11.29 5.07
N ALA A 468 -18.85 10.14 5.11
CA ALA A 468 -20.03 9.90 5.93
C ALA A 468 -19.73 10.05 7.42
N ALA A 469 -18.62 9.46 7.90
CA ALA A 469 -18.18 9.63 9.29
C ALA A 469 -17.90 11.09 9.65
N ALA A 470 -17.24 11.85 8.77
CA ALA A 470 -16.99 13.27 8.97
C ALA A 470 -18.28 14.11 8.98
N ALA A 471 -19.26 13.76 8.15
CA ALA A 471 -20.55 14.44 8.12
C ALA A 471 -21.37 14.23 9.41
N VAL A 472 -21.37 13.01 9.96
CA VAL A 472 -22.10 12.66 11.20
C VAL A 472 -21.45 13.29 12.44
N GLY A 473 -20.13 13.40 12.48
CA GLY A 473 -19.43 14.06 13.60
C GLY A 473 -19.77 15.55 13.74
N SER A 474 -20.15 16.22 12.65
CA SER A 474 -20.47 17.65 12.63
C SER A 474 -21.81 18.00 13.28
N THR A 475 -22.75 17.06 13.40
CA THR A 475 -24.11 17.37 13.89
C THR A 475 -24.25 17.23 15.41
N GLY A 476 -23.32 16.55 16.08
CA GLY A 476 -23.43 16.23 17.51
C GLY A 476 -22.93 17.29 18.50
N SER A 477 -22.23 18.34 18.05
CA SER A 477 -21.56 19.30 18.95
C SER A 477 -22.41 20.52 19.34
N LYS A 478 -23.69 20.61 18.93
CA LYS A 478 -24.47 21.86 19.02
C LYS A 478 -25.50 21.94 20.16
N SER A 479 -25.55 21.01 21.12
CA SER A 479 -26.70 20.97 22.06
C SER A 479 -26.40 20.84 23.56
N THR A 480 -25.21 21.19 24.06
CA THR A 480 -24.93 21.10 25.52
C THR A 480 -24.06 22.25 26.05
N GLU A 481 -24.25 23.47 25.54
CA GLU A 481 -23.65 24.68 26.13
C GLU A 481 -24.71 25.69 26.63
N GLU A 482 -25.96 25.24 26.83
CA GLU A 482 -26.97 25.96 27.61
C GLU A 482 -27.35 25.15 28.85
N GLY A 483 -26.74 25.49 29.98
CA GLY A 483 -27.40 25.40 31.28
C GLY A 483 -27.20 24.13 32.12
N THR A 484 -25.98 23.88 32.58
CA THR A 484 -25.78 23.19 33.88
C THR A 484 -24.54 23.73 34.58
N VAL A 485 -24.75 24.85 35.29
CA VAL A 485 -23.97 25.18 36.48
C VAL A 485 -24.44 24.18 37.55
N GLU A 486 -23.89 22.97 37.53
CA GLU A 486 -24.08 22.03 38.64
C GLU A 486 -22.94 22.30 39.64
N VAL A 487 -23.37 22.85 40.77
CA VAL A 487 -22.58 23.08 41.97
C VAL A 487 -21.92 21.77 42.36
N LEU A 488 -20.59 21.73 42.32
CA LEU A 488 -19.77 20.73 42.99
C LEU A 488 -20.10 20.78 44.48
N HIS A 489 -20.96 19.86 44.92
CA HIS A 489 -21.16 19.57 46.32
C HIS A 489 -20.14 18.48 46.69
N ASP A 490 -19.25 18.81 47.62
CA ASP A 490 -18.34 17.87 48.26
C ASP A 490 -19.13 16.67 48.80
N GLN A 491 -18.93 15.50 48.19
CA GLN A 491 -19.36 14.23 48.76
C GLN A 491 -18.11 13.47 49.18
N GLU A 492 -17.78 13.69 50.45
CA GLU A 492 -16.86 12.91 51.28
C GLU A 492 -17.31 11.45 51.22
N PHE A 493 -16.49 10.61 50.58
CA PHE A 493 -16.68 9.16 50.55
C PHE A 493 -15.89 8.59 51.71
N ASP A 494 -16.59 8.24 52.79
CA ASP A 494 -16.10 7.40 53.85
C ASP A 494 -15.73 6.03 53.26
N HIS A 495 -14.44 5.69 53.35
CA HIS A 495 -13.95 4.33 53.14
C HIS A 495 -14.26 3.53 54.41
N GLU A 496 -15.30 2.70 54.37
CA GLU A 496 -15.48 1.62 55.34
C GLU A 496 -14.43 0.54 55.08
N ASP A 497 -13.65 0.25 56.13
CA ASP A 497 -12.69 -0.84 56.22
C ASP A 497 -13.43 -2.19 56.25
N GLU A 498 -13.37 -2.96 55.16
CA GLU A 498 -13.69 -4.39 55.20
C GLU A 498 -12.44 -5.20 55.60
N GLU A 499 -12.51 -5.77 56.81
CA GLU A 499 -11.59 -6.78 57.33
C GLU A 499 -11.60 -8.05 56.44
N GLU A 500 -10.46 -8.39 55.83
CA GLU A 500 -10.21 -9.75 55.33
C GLU A 500 -9.49 -10.61 56.39
N PRO A 501 -9.91 -11.87 56.59
CA PRO A 501 -9.33 -12.75 57.61
C PRO A 501 -8.03 -13.43 57.14
N GLU A 502 -7.03 -13.45 58.04
CA GLU A 502 -5.78 -14.20 57.90
C GLU A 502 -6.01 -15.70 57.64
N PRO A 503 -5.23 -16.33 56.74
CA PRO A 503 -5.07 -17.77 56.73
C PRO A 503 -3.94 -18.22 57.68
N SER A 504 -4.36 -19.01 58.65
CA SER A 504 -3.58 -19.71 59.67
C SER A 504 -2.34 -20.45 59.16
N ARG A 505 -1.22 -20.22 59.87
CA ARG A 505 -0.03 -21.07 59.90
C ARG A 505 -0.37 -22.47 60.41
N HIS A 506 -0.03 -23.51 59.65
CA HIS A 506 0.24 -24.83 60.21
C HIS A 506 1.65 -25.30 59.88
N SER A 507 2.46 -25.39 60.94
CA SER A 507 3.70 -26.14 60.99
C SER A 507 3.40 -27.62 61.11
N GLY A 508 4.06 -28.45 60.31
CA GLY A 508 4.09 -29.90 60.49
C GLY A 508 5.43 -30.44 60.02
N ALA A 509 6.37 -30.55 60.94
CA ALA A 509 7.59 -31.35 60.76
C ALA A 509 7.24 -32.83 60.97
N GLY A 510 7.73 -33.70 60.08
CA GLY A 510 7.60 -35.15 60.19
C GLY A 510 8.59 -35.84 59.26
N LYS A 511 9.31 -36.83 59.80
CA LYS A 511 10.58 -37.42 59.34
C LYS A 511 10.38 -38.78 58.64
N VAL A 512 11.31 -39.09 57.72
CA VAL A 512 12.07 -40.37 57.54
C VAL A 512 11.45 -41.57 56.79
N ALA A 513 12.33 -42.15 55.94
CA ALA A 513 12.40 -43.53 55.40
C ALA A 513 11.41 -43.91 54.28
N ASP A 514 11.73 -44.68 53.23
CA ASP A 514 12.93 -45.41 52.75
C ASP A 514 12.55 -46.00 51.36
N GLY A 515 13.54 -46.32 50.52
CA GLY A 515 13.52 -47.40 49.53
C GLY A 515 12.67 -47.28 48.25
N GLY A 516 13.33 -47.43 47.08
CA GLY A 516 12.65 -47.85 45.85
C GLY A 516 13.39 -47.52 44.55
N GLU A 517 14.37 -48.35 44.20
CA GLU A 517 14.96 -48.46 42.86
C GLU A 517 13.91 -48.67 41.76
N MET A 518 14.13 -48.09 40.57
CA MET A 518 14.31 -48.80 39.29
C MET A 518 14.14 -47.85 38.09
N GLY A 519 15.08 -47.95 37.15
CA GLY A 519 14.77 -47.85 35.73
C GLY A 519 15.32 -46.63 34.99
N ASP A 520 16.65 -46.50 34.92
CA ASP A 520 17.29 -45.75 33.84
C ASP A 520 17.16 -46.53 32.53
N VAL A 521 16.46 -45.95 31.56
CA VAL A 521 16.45 -46.42 30.17
C VAL A 521 17.42 -45.53 29.38
N GLU A 522 18.57 -46.13 29.07
CA GLU A 522 19.46 -45.73 27.98
C GLU A 522 18.68 -45.49 26.69
N MET A 523 18.94 -44.37 26.03
CA MET A 523 18.74 -44.30 24.59
C MET A 523 20.00 -43.69 23.98
N GLU A 524 20.86 -44.61 23.53
CA GLU A 524 22.02 -44.33 22.69
C GLU A 524 21.63 -43.65 21.37
N ALA A 525 22.63 -42.96 20.85
CA ALA A 525 22.68 -42.31 19.56
C ALA A 525 22.40 -43.26 18.38
N PHE A 526 21.80 -42.72 17.31
CA PHE A 526 22.03 -43.23 15.96
C PHE A 526 22.27 -42.08 14.98
N LEU A 527 23.43 -42.16 14.32
CA LEU A 527 23.86 -41.38 13.17
C LEU A 527 23.10 -41.81 11.91
N GLY A 528 23.03 -40.90 10.93
CA GLY A 528 23.23 -41.28 9.52
C GLY A 528 22.04 -41.13 8.56
N GLN A 529 22.18 -40.16 7.66
CA GLN A 529 21.88 -40.16 6.21
C GLN A 529 20.69 -40.97 5.67
N GLU A 530 19.78 -40.24 4.99
CA GLU A 530 19.70 -40.21 3.51
C GLU A 530 19.31 -38.80 3.03
#